data_AF-A0A6H5J8T9-F1
#
_entry.id   AF-A0A6H5J8T9-F1
#
_cell.length_a   1.000
_cell.length_b   1.000
_cell.length_c   1.000
_cell.angle_alpha   90.00
_cell.angle_beta   90.00
_cell.angle_gamma   90.00
#
_symmetry.space_group_name_H-M   'P 1'
#
loop_
_entity.id
_entity.type
_entity.pdbx_description
1 polymer ?
#
loop_
_entity_poly.entity_id
_entity_poly.type
_entity_poly.pdbx_seq_one_letter_code
_entity_poly.pdbx_strand_id
1 'polypeptide(L)'
;MALTNAKILKSGGVQPDQFELGISQTLAELQANSELKTSLRDLYITKAKELDLGSKKAIIVYVPMPKLKEFQRIQTRLVRELEKKYSGKHVVIVGERRILPKQTRKTRSANKQKRPRSRTLTAVYDAILDDLVYPVEIVGKRNRVKLDGSQLIKVHLDKNEQTNVEHKVDTLASVYKKLTGRNVTFEFPESY
;
A
#
# COMPACT_ATOMS: atom_id res chain seq x y z
N MET A 1 12.72 16.78 -23.88
CA MET A 1 13.73 16.15 -23.00
C MET A 1 13.04 15.03 -22.23
N ALA A 2 13.11 13.79 -22.72
CA ALA A 2 12.62 12.64 -21.97
C ALA A 2 13.66 12.30 -20.90
N LEU A 3 13.27 12.35 -19.62
CA LEU A 3 14.12 11.90 -18.51
C LEU A 3 14.43 10.42 -18.71
N THR A 4 15.67 10.11 -19.10
CA THR A 4 16.14 8.77 -19.49
C THR A 4 16.21 7.76 -18.35
N ASN A 5 15.77 8.11 -17.14
CA ASN A 5 15.68 7.21 -15.98
C ASN A 5 14.41 7.46 -15.14
N ALA A 6 13.26 7.70 -15.78
CA ALA A 6 11.99 7.82 -15.05
C ALA A 6 11.51 6.43 -14.57
N LYS A 7 11.45 6.24 -13.25
CA LYS A 7 10.93 5.01 -12.59
C LYS A 7 9.42 5.02 -12.42
N ILE A 8 8.72 5.89 -13.14
CA ILE A 8 7.27 6.03 -13.06
C ILE A 8 6.61 5.73 -14.41
N LEU A 9 5.61 4.86 -14.39
CA LEU A 9 4.76 4.55 -15.53
C LEU A 9 3.30 4.65 -15.12
N LYS A 10 2.64 5.74 -15.53
CA LYS A 10 1.22 5.94 -15.28
C LYS A 10 0.35 5.16 -16.25
N SER A 11 -0.76 4.63 -15.74
CA SER A 11 -1.81 4.05 -16.58
C SER A 11 -2.52 5.17 -17.38
N GLY A 12 -2.70 4.96 -18.68
CA GLY A 12 -3.47 5.87 -19.53
C GLY A 12 -2.73 7.13 -20.03
N GLY A 13 -1.39 7.19 -19.94
CA GLY A 13 -0.60 8.26 -20.55
C GLY A 13 -0.71 9.63 -19.87
N VAL A 14 -1.26 9.67 -18.65
CA VAL A 14 -1.35 10.89 -17.84
C VAL A 14 0.04 11.31 -17.39
N GLN A 15 0.34 12.61 -17.42
CA GLN A 15 1.63 13.15 -16.97
C GLN A 15 1.83 12.93 -15.46
N PRO A 16 3.07 12.62 -15.01
CA PRO A 16 3.39 12.47 -13.60
C PRO A 16 3.30 13.82 -12.87
N ASP A 17 2.87 13.77 -11.62
CA ASP A 17 2.82 14.95 -10.75
C ASP A 17 4.22 15.29 -10.21
N GLN A 18 4.45 16.52 -9.74
CA GLN A 18 5.75 16.95 -9.21
C GLN A 18 6.22 16.07 -8.05
N PHE A 19 5.30 15.71 -7.15
CA PHE A 19 5.59 14.81 -6.04
C PHE A 19 6.02 13.41 -6.51
N GLU A 20 5.33 12.88 -7.52
CA GLU A 20 5.63 11.57 -8.09
C GLU A 20 6.96 11.55 -8.85
N LEU A 21 7.29 12.66 -9.53
CA LEU A 21 8.60 12.87 -10.15
C LEU A 21 9.71 12.87 -9.11
N GLY A 22 9.52 13.51 -7.94
CA GLY A 22 10.49 13.49 -6.85
C GLY A 22 10.74 12.07 -6.29
N ILE A 23 9.70 11.26 -6.16
CA ILE A 23 9.84 9.85 -5.75
C ILE A 23 10.52 9.03 -6.84
N SER A 24 10.14 9.22 -8.11
CA SER A 24 10.77 8.56 -9.25
C SER A 24 12.28 8.86 -9.32
N GLN A 25 12.67 10.12 -9.13
CA GLN A 25 14.06 10.54 -9.11
C GLN A 25 14.82 9.89 -7.95
N THR A 26 14.21 9.84 -6.76
CA THR A 26 14.78 9.16 -5.61
C THR A 26 15.03 7.68 -5.87
N LEU A 27 14.09 6.98 -6.52
CA LEU A 27 14.27 5.58 -6.88
C LEU A 27 15.39 5.38 -7.92
N ALA A 28 15.55 6.32 -8.86
CA ALA A 28 16.64 6.29 -9.82
C ALA A 28 18.02 6.50 -9.16
N GLU A 29 18.11 7.42 -8.20
CA GLU A 29 19.33 7.64 -7.40
C GLU A 29 19.68 6.40 -6.56
N LEU A 30 18.68 5.77 -5.93
CA LEU A 30 18.88 4.52 -5.20
C LEU A 30 19.36 3.39 -6.11
N GLN A 31 18.86 3.30 -7.34
CA GLN A 31 19.35 2.34 -8.31
C GLN A 31 20.82 2.59 -8.69
N ALA A 32 21.27 3.84 -8.75
CA ALA A 32 22.64 4.17 -9.12
C ALA A 32 23.66 3.84 -8.01
N ASN A 33 23.29 4.08 -6.75
CA ASN A 33 24.23 4.14 -5.62
C ASN A 33 24.17 2.94 -4.68
N SER A 34 23.16 2.07 -4.77
CA SER A 34 22.94 1.00 -3.78
C SER A 34 23.14 -0.41 -4.34
N GLU A 35 23.36 -1.36 -3.43
CA GLU A 35 23.30 -2.80 -3.71
C GLU A 35 21.96 -3.25 -4.31
N LEU A 36 20.90 -2.42 -4.22
CA LEU A 36 19.59 -2.68 -4.81
C LEU A 36 19.53 -2.45 -6.32
N LYS A 37 20.64 -2.05 -6.96
CA LYS A 37 20.73 -1.75 -8.39
C LYS A 37 20.16 -2.84 -9.29
N THR A 38 20.47 -4.12 -9.00
CA THR A 38 20.00 -5.26 -9.81
C THR A 38 18.50 -5.44 -9.66
N SER A 39 17.99 -5.37 -8.43
CA SER A 39 16.56 -5.55 -8.14
C SER A 39 15.70 -4.39 -8.64
N LEU A 40 16.20 -3.15 -8.56
CA LEU A 40 15.45 -1.95 -8.95
C LEU A 40 15.43 -1.70 -10.45
N ARG A 41 16.25 -2.40 -11.25
CA ARG A 41 16.38 -2.16 -12.69
C ARG A 41 15.04 -2.27 -13.44
N ASP A 42 14.27 -3.31 -13.16
CA ASP A 42 13.02 -3.61 -13.87
C ASP A 42 11.77 -3.14 -13.10
N LEU A 43 11.96 -2.57 -11.92
CA LEU A 43 10.89 -2.07 -11.07
C LEU A 43 10.54 -0.63 -11.43
N TYR A 44 9.24 -0.34 -11.38
CA TYR A 44 8.68 0.98 -11.57
C TYR A 44 7.43 1.14 -10.70
N ILE A 45 7.09 2.39 -10.42
CA ILE A 45 5.89 2.77 -9.67
C ILE A 45 4.82 3.28 -10.64
N THR A 46 3.56 3.16 -10.26
CA THR A 46 2.45 3.70 -11.07
C THR A 46 1.96 5.02 -10.57
N LYS A 47 1.92 5.20 -9.24
CA LYS A 47 1.40 6.38 -8.59
C LYS A 47 2.09 6.57 -7.25
N ALA A 48 2.19 7.81 -6.79
CA ALA A 48 2.50 8.07 -5.40
C ALA A 48 1.56 9.14 -4.84
N LYS A 49 1.23 9.04 -3.56
CA LYS A 49 0.38 10.00 -2.86
C LYS A 49 0.96 10.31 -1.50
N GLU A 50 1.02 11.59 -1.17
CA GLU A 50 1.20 12.03 0.21
C GLU A 50 -0.17 12.13 0.88
N LEU A 51 -0.29 11.56 2.07
CA LEU A 51 -1.46 11.68 2.93
C LEU A 51 -1.10 12.46 4.18
N ASP A 52 -1.92 13.46 4.48
CA ASP A 52 -1.89 14.15 5.75
C ASP A 52 -2.78 13.44 6.77
N LEU A 53 -2.19 13.00 7.88
CA LEU A 53 -2.87 12.30 8.98
C LEU A 53 -2.95 13.19 10.23
N GLY A 54 -2.76 14.50 10.08
CA GLY A 54 -2.81 15.48 11.16
C GLY A 54 -1.43 15.69 11.79
N SER A 55 -1.05 14.82 12.73
CA SER A 55 0.25 14.93 13.42
C SER A 55 1.42 14.32 12.65
N LYS A 56 1.15 13.35 11.78
CA LYS A 56 2.14 12.66 10.94
C LYS A 56 1.69 12.69 9.48
N LYS A 57 2.65 12.70 8.56
CA LYS A 57 2.39 12.51 7.12
C LYS A 57 2.85 11.12 6.70
N ALA A 58 2.13 10.52 5.77
CA ALA A 58 2.45 9.21 5.21
C ALA A 58 2.55 9.29 3.69
N ILE A 59 3.53 8.60 3.12
CA ILE A 59 3.68 8.46 1.68
C ILE A 59 3.21 7.07 1.27
N ILE A 60 2.26 7.01 0.35
CA ILE A 60 1.80 5.77 -0.27
C ILE A 60 2.41 5.68 -1.65
N VAL A 61 3.19 4.63 -1.87
CA VAL A 61 3.76 4.31 -3.19
C VAL A 61 2.95 3.16 -3.79
N TYR A 62 2.31 3.41 -4.93
CA TYR A 62 1.58 2.41 -5.67
C TYR A 62 2.48 1.70 -6.66
N VAL A 63 2.43 0.38 -6.59
CA VAL A 63 3.23 -0.54 -7.40
C VAL A 63 2.32 -1.36 -8.30
N PRO A 64 2.71 -1.66 -9.55
CA PRO A 64 1.96 -2.59 -10.39
C PRO A 64 1.80 -3.94 -9.70
N MET A 65 0.57 -4.47 -9.65
CA MET A 65 0.28 -5.76 -9.00
C MET A 65 1.21 -6.92 -9.43
N PRO A 66 1.62 -7.07 -10.72
CA PRO A 66 2.56 -8.12 -11.11
C PRO A 66 3.94 -8.01 -10.47
N LYS A 67 4.37 -6.78 -10.14
CA LYS A 67 5.70 -6.47 -9.59
C LYS A 67 5.74 -6.41 -8.06
N LEU A 68 4.58 -6.49 -7.41
CA LEU A 68 4.46 -6.40 -5.95
C LEU A 68 5.36 -7.40 -5.21
N LYS A 69 5.41 -8.66 -5.64
CA LYS A 69 6.26 -9.69 -5.01
C LYS A 69 7.76 -9.38 -5.15
N GLU A 70 8.17 -8.77 -6.25
CA GLU A 70 9.57 -8.33 -6.44
C GLU A 70 9.90 -7.16 -5.51
N PHE A 71 8.96 -6.23 -5.31
CA PHE A 71 9.10 -5.16 -4.32
C PHE A 71 9.17 -5.69 -2.89
N GLN A 72 8.33 -6.66 -2.52
CA GLN A 72 8.34 -7.26 -1.17
C GLN A 72 9.72 -7.77 -0.76
N ARG A 73 10.43 -8.46 -1.68
CA ARG A 73 11.80 -8.96 -1.43
C ARG A 73 12.79 -7.88 -0.99
N ILE A 74 12.61 -6.64 -1.44
CA ILE A 74 13.49 -5.51 -1.14
C ILE A 74 12.83 -4.46 -0.23
N GLN A 75 11.57 -4.68 0.17
CA GLN A 75 10.72 -3.65 0.77
C GLN A 75 11.28 -3.12 2.08
N THR A 76 11.83 -3.97 2.95
CA THR A 76 12.41 -3.54 4.23
C THR A 76 13.57 -2.57 4.04
N ARG A 77 14.45 -2.83 3.07
CA ARG A 77 15.59 -1.94 2.74
C ARG A 77 15.12 -0.68 2.02
N LEU A 78 14.24 -0.84 1.04
CA LEU A 78 13.71 0.26 0.24
C LEU A 78 12.93 1.27 1.08
N VAL A 79 12.08 0.80 2.00
CA VAL A 79 11.34 1.68 2.91
C VAL A 79 12.28 2.45 3.82
N ARG A 80 13.34 1.81 4.36
CA ARG A 80 14.35 2.51 5.18
C ARG A 80 15.06 3.63 4.42
N GLU A 81 15.49 3.37 3.19
CA GLU A 81 16.16 4.39 2.36
C GLU A 81 15.21 5.53 1.97
N LEU A 82 13.94 5.23 1.67
CA LEU A 82 12.95 6.26 1.41
C LEU A 82 12.62 7.07 2.67
N GLU A 83 12.46 6.44 3.83
CA GLU A 83 12.19 7.13 5.10
C GLU A 83 13.37 8.01 5.55
N LYS A 84 14.62 7.61 5.26
CA LYS A 84 15.81 8.46 5.47
C LYS A 84 15.73 9.75 4.64
N LYS A 85 15.34 9.65 3.36
CA LYS A 85 15.25 10.82 2.47
C LYS A 85 14.03 11.68 2.78
N TYR A 86 12.90 11.06 3.11
CA TYR A 86 11.65 11.73 3.47
C TYR A 86 11.45 11.73 4.99
N SER A 87 12.40 12.35 5.70
CA SER A 87 12.42 12.41 7.16
C SER A 87 11.07 12.82 7.76
N GLY A 88 10.67 12.12 8.84
CA GLY A 88 9.41 12.37 9.54
C GLY A 88 8.15 11.85 8.84
N LYS A 89 8.28 11.18 7.67
CA LYS A 89 7.15 10.58 6.95
C LYS A 89 7.29 9.06 6.92
N HIS A 90 6.20 8.37 7.22
CA HIS A 90 6.16 6.91 7.07
C HIS A 90 5.86 6.55 5.61
N VAL A 91 6.63 5.62 5.05
CA VAL A 91 6.47 5.18 3.66
C VAL A 91 5.84 3.80 3.64
N VAL A 92 4.76 3.64 2.88
CA VAL A 92 4.06 2.36 2.71
C VAL A 92 3.89 2.05 1.23
N ILE A 93 4.14 0.79 0.86
CA ILE A 93 4.02 0.30 -0.51
C ILE A 93 2.72 -0.47 -0.64
N VAL A 94 1.92 -0.14 -1.66
CA VAL A 94 0.62 -0.77 -1.89
C VAL A 94 0.50 -1.20 -3.36
N GLY A 95 -0.01 -2.40 -3.60
CA GLY A 95 -0.37 -2.84 -4.94
C GLY A 95 -1.51 -2.03 -5.54
N GLU A 96 -1.33 -1.52 -6.76
CA GLU A 96 -2.41 -0.90 -7.51
C GLU A 96 -3.42 -1.98 -7.96
N ARG A 97 -4.56 -2.01 -7.27
CA ARG A 97 -5.66 -2.96 -7.51
C ARG A 97 -6.87 -2.24 -8.09
N ARG A 98 -7.50 -2.86 -9.10
CA ARG A 98 -8.74 -2.36 -9.70
C ARG A 98 -9.96 -3.08 -9.11
N ILE A 99 -10.85 -2.32 -8.49
CA ILE A 99 -12.16 -2.80 -8.05
C ILE A 99 -13.14 -2.70 -9.23
N LEU A 100 -13.70 -3.82 -9.66
CA LEU A 100 -14.81 -3.81 -10.62
C LEU A 100 -16.13 -3.64 -9.87
N PRO A 101 -17.16 -2.96 -10.42
CA PRO A 101 -18.46 -2.86 -9.75
C PRO A 101 -19.16 -4.23 -9.69
N LYS A 102 -20.01 -4.44 -8.67
CA LYS A 102 -20.87 -5.63 -8.59
C LYS A 102 -21.89 -5.56 -9.73
N GLN A 103 -22.03 -6.64 -10.50
CA GLN A 103 -23.08 -6.76 -11.50
C GLN A 103 -24.43 -6.75 -10.80
N THR A 104 -25.31 -5.84 -11.21
CA THR A 104 -26.70 -5.74 -10.73
C THR A 104 -27.63 -5.86 -11.93
N ARG A 105 -28.92 -6.17 -11.72
CA ARG A 105 -29.89 -6.27 -12.83
C ARG A 105 -30.01 -4.99 -13.66
N LYS A 106 -29.59 -3.84 -13.12
CA LYS A 106 -29.67 -2.51 -13.75
C LYS A 106 -28.37 -2.06 -14.42
N THR A 107 -27.34 -2.91 -14.54
CA THR A 107 -26.08 -2.51 -15.17
C THR A 107 -26.27 -2.27 -16.66
N ARG A 108 -26.06 -1.02 -17.12
CA ARG A 108 -26.22 -0.58 -18.52
C ARG A 108 -25.42 -1.41 -19.54
N SER A 109 -24.24 -1.90 -19.14
CA SER A 109 -23.43 -2.79 -19.97
C SER A 109 -23.42 -4.17 -19.34
N ALA A 110 -23.99 -5.14 -20.06
CA ALA A 110 -23.83 -6.55 -19.72
C ALA A 110 -22.37 -6.94 -20.00
N ASN A 111 -21.53 -6.94 -18.96
CA ASN A 111 -20.18 -7.48 -19.10
C ASN A 111 -20.28 -8.94 -19.54
N LYS A 112 -19.76 -9.25 -20.74
CA LYS A 112 -19.73 -10.60 -21.31
C LYS A 112 -18.98 -11.59 -20.42
N GLN A 113 -18.01 -11.10 -19.66
CA GLN A 113 -17.16 -11.86 -18.76
C GLN A 113 -17.65 -11.76 -17.30
N LYS A 114 -17.58 -12.87 -16.57
CA LYS A 114 -17.79 -12.92 -15.11
C LYS A 114 -16.71 -12.13 -14.37
N ARG A 115 -17.11 -11.30 -13.40
CA ARG A 115 -16.18 -10.55 -12.54
C ARG A 115 -15.25 -11.51 -11.77
N PRO A 116 -13.90 -11.34 -11.87
CA PRO A 116 -12.96 -12.11 -11.06
C PRO A 116 -13.09 -11.79 -9.56
N ARG A 117 -12.93 -12.81 -8.70
CA ARG A 117 -12.99 -12.65 -7.23
C ARG A 117 -11.91 -11.69 -6.70
N SER A 118 -10.72 -11.71 -7.29
CA SER A 118 -9.61 -10.80 -6.96
C SER A 118 -9.90 -9.33 -7.21
N ARG A 119 -10.90 -9.01 -8.05
CA ARG A 119 -11.35 -7.64 -8.34
C ARG A 119 -12.64 -7.28 -7.59
N THR A 120 -12.88 -7.96 -6.47
CA THR A 120 -13.99 -7.64 -5.56
C THR A 120 -13.58 -6.62 -4.51
N LEU A 121 -14.51 -5.78 -4.04
CA LEU A 121 -14.22 -4.74 -3.05
C LEU A 121 -13.66 -5.37 -1.76
N THR A 122 -14.28 -6.45 -1.28
CA THR A 122 -13.83 -7.17 -0.09
C THR A 122 -12.44 -7.75 -0.26
N ALA A 123 -12.19 -8.52 -1.33
CA ALA A 123 -10.88 -9.12 -1.56
C ALA A 123 -9.77 -8.08 -1.75
N VAL A 124 -10.07 -6.94 -2.40
CA VAL A 124 -9.11 -5.85 -2.54
C VAL A 124 -8.83 -5.18 -1.20
N TYR A 125 -9.84 -5.02 -0.34
CA TYR A 125 -9.66 -4.42 0.99
C TYR A 125 -8.89 -5.30 1.96
N ASP A 126 -9.03 -6.62 1.84
CA ASP A 126 -8.22 -7.57 2.60
C ASP A 126 -6.76 -7.53 2.09
N ALA A 127 -6.55 -7.59 0.77
CA ALA A 127 -5.21 -7.53 0.20
C ALA A 127 -4.48 -6.19 0.41
N ILE A 128 -5.22 -5.08 0.55
CA ILE A 128 -4.61 -3.79 0.95
C ILE A 128 -4.13 -3.86 2.40
N LEU A 129 -4.86 -4.53 3.31
CA LEU A 129 -4.38 -4.69 4.69
C LEU A 129 -3.06 -5.45 4.73
N ASP A 130 -2.98 -6.56 3.98
CA ASP A 130 -1.76 -7.39 3.90
C ASP A 130 -0.56 -6.57 3.40
N ASP A 131 -0.75 -5.73 2.37
CA ASP A 131 0.32 -4.87 1.86
C ASP A 131 0.77 -3.81 2.87
N LEU A 132 -0.17 -3.23 3.63
CA LEU A 132 0.12 -2.16 4.58
C LEU A 132 0.98 -2.64 5.75
N VAL A 133 0.82 -3.90 6.16
CA VAL A 133 1.50 -4.45 7.34
C VAL A 133 2.80 -5.18 7.01
N TYR A 134 3.09 -5.43 5.74
CA TYR A 134 4.32 -6.09 5.32
C TYR A 134 5.56 -5.36 5.89
N PRO A 135 6.51 -6.07 6.52
CA PRO A 135 6.77 -7.51 6.46
C PRO A 135 5.96 -8.40 7.43
N VAL A 136 5.20 -7.81 8.36
CA VAL A 136 4.48 -8.56 9.39
C VAL A 136 3.31 -9.29 8.78
N GLU A 137 3.10 -10.54 9.20
CA GLU A 137 1.92 -11.31 8.83
C GLU A 137 0.74 -11.06 9.78
N ILE A 138 -0.47 -11.08 9.22
CA ILE A 138 -1.71 -11.00 10.01
C ILE A 138 -2.04 -12.39 10.54
N VAL A 139 -1.94 -12.56 11.86
CA VAL A 139 -2.26 -13.82 12.55
C VAL A 139 -3.76 -14.04 12.66
N GLY A 140 -4.53 -12.95 12.76
CA GLY A 140 -5.97 -13.05 12.93
C GLY A 140 -6.69 -11.75 12.59
N LYS A 141 -7.99 -11.88 12.30
CA LYS A 141 -8.87 -10.76 11.99
C LYS A 141 -10.23 -10.96 12.62
N ARG A 142 -10.72 -9.96 13.34
CA ARG A 142 -12.04 -9.96 13.99
C ARG A 142 -12.80 -8.71 13.62
N ASN A 143 -14.04 -8.86 13.20
CA ASN A 143 -14.93 -7.71 12.97
C ASN A 143 -15.84 -7.55 14.18
N ARG A 144 -15.63 -6.48 14.95
CA ARG A 144 -16.51 -6.11 16.06
C ARG A 144 -17.59 -5.17 15.55
N VAL A 145 -18.85 -5.57 15.72
CA VAL A 145 -20.00 -4.70 15.49
C VAL A 145 -20.39 -4.08 16.83
N LYS A 146 -20.47 -2.76 16.90
CA LYS A 146 -20.89 -2.02 18.10
C LYS A 146 -22.42 -1.86 18.12
N LEU A 147 -22.97 -1.44 19.26
CA LEU A 147 -24.41 -1.23 19.45
C LEU A 147 -24.99 -0.15 18.52
N ASP A 148 -24.19 0.84 18.14
CA ASP A 148 -24.52 1.88 17.16
C ASP A 148 -24.52 1.37 15.70
N GLY A 149 -24.25 0.08 15.48
CA GLY A 149 -24.14 -0.54 14.15
C GLY A 149 -22.80 -0.29 13.47
N SER A 150 -21.89 0.50 14.07
CA SER A 150 -20.57 0.74 13.50
C SER A 150 -19.70 -0.51 13.57
N GLN A 151 -18.89 -0.72 12.53
CA GLN A 151 -17.97 -1.86 12.45
C GLN A 151 -16.54 -1.39 12.72
N LEU A 152 -15.85 -2.13 13.58
CA LEU A 152 -14.43 -1.98 13.88
C LEU A 152 -13.71 -3.28 13.52
N ILE A 153 -12.72 -3.19 12.63
CA ILE A 153 -11.89 -4.34 12.26
C ILE A 153 -10.69 -4.38 13.19
N LYS A 154 -10.59 -5.42 14.01
CA LYS A 154 -9.43 -5.72 14.85
C LYS A 154 -8.52 -6.69 14.09
N VAL A 155 -7.30 -6.26 13.82
CA VAL A 155 -6.28 -7.04 13.11
C VAL A 155 -5.22 -7.43 14.12
N HIS A 156 -4.97 -8.73 14.24
CA HIS A 156 -3.93 -9.28 15.10
C HIS A 156 -2.65 -9.45 14.28
N LEU A 157 -1.59 -8.77 14.68
CA LEU A 157 -0.26 -8.87 14.09
C LEU A 157 0.61 -9.85 14.89
N ASP A 158 1.64 -10.42 14.26
CA ASP A 158 2.60 -11.27 14.97
C ASP A 158 3.33 -10.47 16.08
N LYS A 159 3.38 -11.04 17.29
CA LYS A 159 3.99 -10.43 18.48
C LYS A 159 5.51 -10.33 18.34
N ASN A 160 6.14 -11.23 17.58
CA ASN A 160 7.60 -11.23 17.39
C ASN A 160 8.11 -9.96 16.70
N GLU A 161 7.28 -9.34 15.87
CA GLU A 161 7.64 -8.12 15.12
C GLU A 161 7.12 -6.83 15.78
N GLN A 162 6.58 -6.92 17.01
CA GLN A 162 5.97 -5.78 17.72
C GLN A 162 6.91 -4.57 17.78
N THR A 163 8.16 -4.77 18.22
CA THR A 163 9.15 -3.69 18.37
C THR A 163 9.43 -2.94 17.07
N ASN A 164 9.33 -3.61 15.92
CA ASN A 164 9.61 -3.03 14.62
C ASN A 164 8.44 -2.24 14.04
N VAL A 165 7.19 -2.58 14.38
CA VAL A 165 5.99 -2.03 13.71
C VAL A 165 5.08 -1.21 14.63
N GLU A 166 5.19 -1.37 15.94
CA GLU A 166 4.34 -0.67 16.93
C GLU A 166 4.29 0.85 16.72
N HIS A 167 5.44 1.48 16.44
CA HIS A 167 5.51 2.92 16.18
C HIS A 167 4.80 3.41 14.90
N LYS A 168 4.43 2.49 13.99
CA LYS A 168 3.73 2.77 12.72
C LYS A 168 2.23 2.44 12.76
N VAL A 169 1.76 1.70 13.77
CA VAL A 169 0.38 1.15 13.84
C VAL A 169 -0.70 2.22 13.63
N ASP A 170 -0.61 3.36 14.32
CA ASP A 170 -1.60 4.44 14.20
C ASP A 170 -1.64 5.06 12.79
N THR A 171 -0.48 5.16 12.17
CA THR A 171 -0.32 5.64 10.80
C THR A 171 -0.98 4.66 9.83
N LEU A 172 -0.72 3.36 9.97
CA LEU A 172 -1.30 2.32 9.12
C LEU A 172 -2.84 2.30 9.23
N ALA A 173 -3.37 2.47 10.44
CA ALA A 173 -4.82 2.51 10.66
C ALA A 173 -5.46 3.71 9.96
N SER A 174 -4.81 4.88 10.06
CA SER A 174 -5.28 6.11 9.43
C SER A 174 -5.17 6.07 7.90
N VAL A 175 -4.09 5.48 7.37
CA VAL A 175 -3.91 5.23 5.93
C VAL A 175 -5.02 4.31 5.41
N TYR A 176 -5.28 3.19 6.09
CA TYR A 176 -6.33 2.27 5.68
C TYR A 176 -7.71 2.92 5.67
N LYS A 177 -8.00 3.73 6.69
CA LYS A 177 -9.25 4.49 6.79
C LYS A 177 -9.40 5.49 5.64
N LYS A 178 -8.34 6.19 5.24
CA LYS A 178 -8.36 7.11 4.08
C LYS A 178 -8.54 6.37 2.75
N LEU A 179 -7.96 5.18 2.60
CA LEU A 179 -8.07 4.39 1.36
C LEU A 179 -9.43 3.68 1.21
N THR A 180 -10.00 3.18 2.30
CA THR A 180 -11.16 2.28 2.26
C THR A 180 -12.41 2.82 2.94
N GLY A 181 -12.28 3.85 3.77
CA GLY A 181 -13.36 4.37 4.61
C GLY A 181 -13.68 3.49 5.83
N ARG A 182 -12.95 2.37 6.05
CA ARG A 182 -13.20 1.44 7.16
C ARG A 182 -12.25 1.70 8.33
N ASN A 183 -12.75 1.59 9.55
CA ASN A 183 -11.94 1.72 10.75
C ASN A 183 -11.26 0.40 11.08
N VAL A 184 -9.94 0.45 11.30
CA VAL A 184 -9.10 -0.68 11.70
C VAL A 184 -8.32 -0.32 12.96
N THR A 185 -8.12 -1.31 13.83
CA THR A 185 -7.20 -1.25 14.97
C THR A 185 -6.28 -2.46 14.91
N PHE A 186 -4.97 -2.25 15.03
CA PHE A 186 -3.99 -3.34 15.10
C PHE A 186 -3.69 -3.67 16.56
N GLU A 187 -3.65 -4.96 16.88
CA GLU A 187 -3.42 -5.50 18.22
C GLU A 187 -2.36 -6.60 18.16
N PHE A 188 -1.52 -6.72 19.17
CA PHE A 188 -0.57 -7.83 19.32
C PHE A 188 -1.14 -8.80 20.37
N PRO A 189 -1.62 -10.00 19.99
CA PRO A 189 -2.20 -10.94 20.95
C PRO A 189 -1.11 -11.50 21.86
N GLU A 190 -1.43 -11.68 23.14
CA GLU A 190 -0.60 -12.47 24.05
C GLU A 190 -0.87 -13.97 23.83
N SER A 191 0.19 -14.78 23.84
CA SER A 191 0.06 -16.22 23.91
C SER A 191 -0.53 -16.58 25.27
N TYR A 192 -1.72 -17.19 25.26
CA TYR A 192 -2.34 -17.76 26.46
C TYR A 192 -1.53 -18.96 26.97
#